data_AF-A0A2M8PKC5-F1
#
_entry.id   AF-A0A2M8PKC5-F1
#
_cell.length_a   1.000
_cell.length_b   1.000
_cell.length_c   1.000
_cell.angle_alpha   90.00
_cell.angle_beta   90.00
_cell.angle_gamma   90.00
#
_symmetry.space_group_name_H-M   'P 1'
#
loop_
_entity.id
_entity.type
_entity.pdbx_description
1 polymer ?
#
loop_
_entity_poly.entity_id
_entity_poly.type
_entity_poly.pdbx_seq_one_letter_code
_entity_poly.pdbx_strand_id
1 'polypeptide(L)'
;KLLLIDEDTAATNFMIRDRRMQQLIAKTSEPITPFVDKVEQLYREHQVSTILVMGGSGDYFEAANTVIAMENFEANDLTAQAKAIAAAYDNIRLHEGGQSFGQITPRTLSSYALSFKSKHQSIKYKAKGTDLIAIAQEQLD
;
A
#
# COMPACT_ATOMS: atom_id res chain seq x y z
N LYS A 1 -6.73 -6.50 -11.37
CA LYS A 1 -5.87 -6.79 -10.19
C LYS A 1 -6.32 -5.88 -9.05
N LEU A 2 -6.20 -6.28 -7.78
CA LEU A 2 -6.75 -5.52 -6.65
C LEU A 2 -5.79 -5.53 -5.46
N LEU A 3 -5.61 -4.36 -4.82
CA LEU A 3 -5.00 -4.22 -3.51
C LEU A 3 -6.08 -3.89 -2.48
N LEU A 4 -6.00 -4.52 -1.31
CA LEU A 4 -6.84 -4.24 -0.16
C LEU A 4 -5.93 -3.71 0.95
N ILE A 5 -6.24 -2.52 1.46
CA ILE A 5 -5.44 -1.87 2.50
C ILE A 5 -6.38 -1.38 3.60
N ASP A 6 -5.96 -1.56 4.84
CA ASP A 6 -6.61 -1.01 6.01
C ASP A 6 -5.63 -0.06 6.71
N GLU A 7 -5.99 1.22 6.81
CA GLU A 7 -5.16 2.27 7.41
C GLU A 7 -4.67 1.88 8.82
N ASP A 8 -5.50 1.21 9.62
CA ASP A 8 -5.18 0.85 11.01
C ASP A 8 -4.07 -0.21 11.11
N THR A 9 -3.82 -0.96 10.04
CA THR A 9 -2.77 -1.99 9.97
C THR A 9 -1.63 -1.60 9.03
N ALA A 10 -1.73 -0.44 8.38
CA ALA A 10 -0.74 0.06 7.45
C ALA A 10 0.29 0.98 8.14
N ALA A 11 1.47 1.08 7.55
CA ALA A 11 2.47 2.03 8.02
C ALA A 11 2.05 3.46 7.62
N THR A 12 1.79 4.34 8.59
CA THR A 12 1.27 5.70 8.33
C THR A 12 2.19 6.51 7.41
N ASN A 13 3.51 6.37 7.57
CA ASN A 13 4.52 7.05 6.73
C ASN A 13 4.52 6.59 5.27
N PHE A 14 4.00 5.38 5.01
CA PHE A 14 3.76 4.91 3.65
C PHE A 14 2.44 5.45 3.11
N MET A 15 1.40 5.57 3.93
CA MET A 15 0.06 5.97 3.47
C MET A 15 0.03 7.44 3.06
N ILE A 16 0.45 8.33 3.96
CA ILE A 16 0.29 9.77 3.78
C ILE A 16 1.54 10.53 4.22
N ARG A 17 1.65 11.77 3.74
CA ARG A 17 2.65 12.71 4.21
C ARG A 17 2.10 14.13 4.16
N ASP A 18 1.71 14.67 5.31
CA ASP A 18 1.06 15.96 5.37
C ASP A 18 1.97 17.13 4.94
N ARG A 19 1.35 18.27 4.65
CA ARG A 19 2.05 19.47 4.18
C ARG A 19 3.07 20.01 5.19
N ARG A 20 2.81 19.92 6.49
CA ARG A 20 3.73 20.42 7.54
C ARG A 20 5.00 19.60 7.56
N MET A 21 4.89 18.28 7.45
CA MET A 21 6.03 17.38 7.34
C MET A 21 6.84 17.60 6.06
N GLN A 22 6.17 17.91 4.94
CA GLN A 22 6.86 18.30 3.70
C GLN A 22 7.63 19.62 3.83
N GLN A 23 7.13 20.58 4.64
CA GLN A 23 7.83 21.83 4.91
C GLN A 23 9.02 21.65 5.87
N LEU A 24 8.84 20.80 6.89
CA LEU A 24 9.85 20.56 7.91
C LEU A 24 11.02 19.72 7.37
N ILE A 25 10.73 18.66 6.62
CA ILE A 25 11.72 17.72 6.11
C ILE A 25 11.65 17.75 4.58
N ALA A 26 12.75 18.17 3.95
CA ALA A 26 12.85 18.17 2.49
C ALA A 26 12.71 16.75 1.93
N LYS A 27 12.11 16.62 0.73
CA LYS A 27 11.92 15.33 0.06
C LYS A 27 13.24 14.54 -0.11
N THR A 28 14.37 15.21 -0.32
CA THR A 28 15.68 14.57 -0.43
C THR A 28 16.11 13.81 0.83
N SER A 29 15.55 14.17 1.99
CA SER A 29 15.83 13.56 3.28
C SER A 29 14.74 12.55 3.71
N GLU A 30 13.61 12.50 2.99
CA GLU A 30 12.52 11.53 3.20
C GLU A 30 12.48 10.55 2.02
N PRO A 31 13.07 9.35 2.14
CA PRO A 31 13.21 8.43 1.03
C PRO A 31 11.89 7.80 0.58
N ILE A 32 10.85 7.86 1.41
CA ILE A 32 9.54 7.25 1.12
C ILE A 32 8.71 8.20 0.27
N THR A 33 8.13 7.67 -0.80
CA THR A 33 7.05 8.35 -1.54
C THR A 33 5.72 7.79 -1.04
N PRO A 34 4.82 8.65 -0.52
CA PRO A 34 3.59 8.19 0.08
C PRO A 34 2.66 7.60 -0.99
N PHE A 35 1.86 6.61 -0.59
CA PHE A 35 1.03 5.82 -1.48
C PHE A 35 -0.09 6.65 -2.11
N VAL A 36 -0.61 7.64 -1.41
CA VAL A 36 -1.54 8.63 -1.96
C VAL A 36 -1.03 9.30 -3.24
N ASP A 37 0.28 9.47 -3.39
CA ASP A 37 0.86 10.07 -4.60
C ASP A 37 1.11 9.03 -5.72
N LYS A 38 0.97 7.73 -5.42
CA LYS A 38 1.20 6.62 -6.36
C LYS A 38 -0.07 5.86 -6.74
N VAL A 39 -1.13 5.95 -5.94
CA VAL A 39 -2.34 5.13 -6.09
C VAL A 39 -3.03 5.35 -7.43
N GLU A 40 -3.11 6.59 -7.91
CA GLU A 40 -3.73 6.90 -9.20
C GLU A 40 -2.86 6.40 -10.37
N GLN A 41 -1.54 6.59 -10.28
CA GLN A 41 -0.59 6.10 -11.30
C GLN A 41 -0.66 4.57 -11.42
N LEU A 42 -0.73 3.89 -10.28
CA LEU A 42 -0.86 2.43 -10.22
C LEU A 42 -2.13 1.94 -10.95
N TYR A 43 -3.26 2.63 -10.76
CA TYR A 43 -4.49 2.31 -11.48
C TYR A 43 -4.36 2.60 -12.98
N ARG A 44 -3.95 3.82 -13.36
CA ARG A 44 -3.89 4.26 -14.76
C ARG A 44 -2.91 3.44 -15.61
N GLU A 45 -1.73 3.14 -15.07
CA GLU A 45 -0.65 2.48 -15.82
C GLU A 45 -0.68 0.96 -15.73
N HIS A 46 -1.07 0.39 -14.59
CA HIS A 46 -0.98 -1.05 -14.34
C HIS A 46 -2.33 -1.75 -14.17
N GLN A 47 -3.44 -1.00 -14.22
CA GLN A 47 -4.81 -1.53 -14.09
C GLN A 47 -4.99 -2.34 -12.80
N VAL A 48 -4.38 -1.84 -11.72
CA VAL A 48 -4.51 -2.37 -10.37
C VAL A 48 -5.43 -1.43 -9.59
N SER A 49 -6.60 -1.92 -9.25
CA SER A 49 -7.54 -1.21 -8.38
C SER A 49 -7.09 -1.29 -6.92
N THR A 50 -7.57 -0.36 -6.11
CA THR A 50 -7.30 -0.33 -4.66
C THR A 50 -8.62 -0.10 -3.93
N ILE A 51 -8.89 -0.93 -2.92
CA ILE A 51 -9.88 -0.62 -1.87
C ILE A 51 -9.10 -0.31 -0.61
N LEU A 52 -9.37 0.84 -0.04
CA LEU A 52 -8.65 1.38 1.10
C LEU A 52 -9.66 1.80 2.17
N VAL A 53 -9.58 1.19 3.35
CA VAL A 53 -10.29 1.65 4.54
C VAL A 53 -9.48 2.79 5.14
N MET A 54 -10.12 3.93 5.36
CA MET A 54 -9.52 5.08 6.04
C MET A 54 -10.47 5.72 7.04
N GLY A 55 -9.90 6.31 8.07
CA GLY A 55 -10.59 7.16 9.05
C GLY A 55 -9.79 8.39 9.47
N GLY A 56 -8.48 8.45 9.18
CA GLY A 56 -7.59 9.49 9.69
C GLY A 56 -7.31 10.65 8.74
N SER A 57 -7.54 10.49 7.43
CA SER A 57 -7.13 11.48 6.43
C SER A 57 -8.09 11.63 5.25
N GLY A 58 -8.29 12.85 4.77
CA GLY A 58 -9.04 13.17 3.56
C GLY A 58 -8.19 13.22 2.28
N ASP A 59 -6.88 12.99 2.38
CA ASP A 59 -5.91 13.21 1.28
C ASP A 59 -6.21 12.35 0.03
N TYR A 60 -6.93 11.25 0.17
CA TYR A 60 -7.28 10.37 -0.94
C TYR A 60 -8.55 10.76 -1.67
N PHE A 61 -9.34 11.73 -1.18
CA PHE A 61 -10.60 12.13 -1.85
C PHE A 61 -10.36 12.60 -3.30
N GLU A 62 -9.23 13.24 -3.55
CA GLU A 62 -8.84 13.68 -4.89
C GLU A 62 -8.62 12.49 -5.83
N ALA A 63 -7.88 11.47 -5.38
CA ALA A 63 -7.57 10.29 -6.18
C ALA A 63 -8.70 9.25 -6.23
N ALA A 64 -9.61 9.22 -5.24
CA ALA A 64 -10.63 8.18 -5.11
C ALA A 64 -11.70 8.28 -6.21
N ASN A 65 -12.07 7.15 -6.82
CA ASN A 65 -13.20 7.10 -7.77
C ASN A 65 -14.55 6.97 -7.06
N THR A 66 -14.56 6.25 -5.94
CA THR A 66 -15.75 6.02 -5.10
C THR A 66 -15.36 6.20 -3.64
N VAL A 67 -16.23 6.87 -2.87
CA VAL A 67 -16.07 7.03 -1.43
C VAL A 67 -17.32 6.49 -0.75
N ILE A 68 -17.14 5.48 0.09
CA ILE A 68 -18.21 4.85 0.85
C ILE A 68 -17.96 5.15 2.32
N ALA A 69 -18.94 5.74 2.99
CA ALA A 69 -18.95 5.87 4.44
C ALA A 69 -19.79 4.75 5.05
N MET A 70 -19.29 4.19 6.16
CA MET A 70 -20.03 3.22 6.96
C MET A 70 -20.54 3.93 8.21
N GLU A 71 -21.85 4.09 8.33
CA GLU A 71 -22.51 4.71 9.49
C GLU A 71 -23.55 3.74 10.04
N ASN A 72 -23.48 3.44 11.34
CA ASN A 72 -24.36 2.44 11.98
C ASN A 72 -24.41 1.09 11.22
N PHE A 73 -23.27 0.67 10.65
CA PHE A 73 -23.13 -0.53 9.82
C PHE A 73 -23.87 -0.49 8.48
N GLU A 74 -24.30 0.70 8.03
CA GLU A 74 -24.91 0.93 6.72
C GLU A 74 -23.96 1.68 5.80
N ALA A 75 -23.89 1.25 4.54
CA ALA A 75 -23.02 1.82 3.53
C ALA A 75 -23.71 2.99 2.80
N ASN A 76 -23.05 4.15 2.77
CA ASN A 76 -23.51 5.35 2.10
C ASN A 76 -22.49 5.80 1.05
N ASP A 77 -22.93 5.98 -0.19
CA ASP A 77 -22.09 6.57 -1.24
C ASP A 77 -21.98 8.09 -1.02
N LEU A 78 -20.81 8.52 -0.57
CA LEU A 78 -20.48 9.93 -0.34
C LEU A 78 -19.51 10.47 -1.39
N THR A 79 -19.39 9.81 -2.55
CA THR A 79 -18.45 10.20 -3.60
C THR A 79 -18.59 11.67 -4.00
N ALA A 80 -19.83 12.13 -4.25
CA ALA A 80 -20.08 13.52 -4.64
C ALA A 80 -19.66 14.53 -3.56
N GLN A 81 -19.92 14.21 -2.28
CA GLN A 81 -19.55 15.06 -1.15
C GLN A 81 -18.02 15.11 -0.98
N ALA A 82 -17.35 13.96 -1.04
CA ALA A 82 -15.90 13.88 -0.97
C ALA A 82 -15.21 14.69 -2.09
N LYS A 83 -15.73 14.61 -3.33
CA LYS A 83 -15.24 15.42 -4.45
C LYS A 83 -15.49 16.91 -4.25
N ALA A 84 -16.64 17.29 -3.70
CA ALA A 84 -16.91 18.69 -3.37
C ALA A 84 -15.95 19.24 -2.29
N ILE A 85 -15.64 18.45 -1.26
CA ILE A 85 -14.67 18.81 -0.23
C ILE A 85 -13.26 18.97 -0.83
N ALA A 86 -12.82 18.00 -1.64
CA ALA A 86 -11.52 18.08 -2.31
C ALA A 86 -11.39 19.29 -3.24
N ALA A 87 -12.49 19.73 -3.86
CA ALA A 87 -12.50 20.92 -4.71
C ALA A 87 -12.59 22.24 -3.90
N ALA A 88 -13.19 22.22 -2.71
CA ALA A 88 -13.35 23.40 -1.85
C ALA A 88 -12.07 23.74 -1.07
N TYR A 89 -11.26 22.71 -0.76
CA TYR A 89 -10.01 22.86 -0.03
C TYR A 89 -8.88 22.37 -0.92
N ASP A 90 -8.18 23.31 -1.55
CA ASP A 90 -7.00 22.99 -2.34
C ASP A 90 -6.04 22.14 -1.52
N ASN A 91 -5.63 21.01 -2.08
CA ASN A 91 -4.63 20.16 -1.47
C ASN A 91 -3.28 20.90 -1.53
N ILE A 92 -2.89 21.50 -0.41
CA ILE A 92 -1.63 22.29 -0.32
C ILE A 92 -0.40 21.36 -0.37
N ARG A 93 -0.59 20.03 -0.36
CA ARG A 93 0.51 19.07 -0.45
C ARG A 93 1.21 19.17 -1.79
N LEU A 94 2.52 18.97 -1.73
CA LEU A 94 3.33 18.81 -2.94
C LEU A 94 3.20 17.36 -3.40
N HIS A 95 2.91 17.15 -4.68
CA HIS A 95 2.86 15.81 -5.25
C HIS A 95 4.28 15.24 -5.39
N GLU A 96 4.58 14.13 -4.71
CA GLU A 96 5.91 13.51 -4.69
C GLU A 96 5.98 12.22 -5.53
N GLY A 97 4.88 11.85 -6.18
CA GLY A 97 4.74 10.64 -7.00
C GLY A 97 5.50 10.67 -8.31
N GLY A 98 6.04 11.82 -8.71
CA GLY A 98 6.63 12.01 -10.03
C GLY A 98 5.58 11.92 -11.14
N GLN A 99 6.00 11.63 -12.37
CA GLN A 99 5.11 11.61 -13.55
C GLN A 99 4.57 10.23 -13.92
N SER A 100 5.12 9.15 -13.34
CA SER A 100 4.68 7.79 -13.63
C SER A 100 4.92 6.83 -12.46
N PHE A 101 4.18 5.72 -12.42
CA PHE A 101 4.41 4.65 -11.44
C PHE A 101 5.79 4.02 -11.64
N GLY A 102 6.20 3.86 -12.89
CA GLY A 102 7.45 3.21 -13.30
C GLY A 102 7.25 1.76 -13.71
N GLN A 103 8.37 1.08 -14.00
CA GLN A 103 8.37 -0.31 -14.44
C GLN A 103 8.41 -1.28 -13.26
N ILE A 104 7.57 -2.31 -13.30
CA ILE A 104 7.61 -3.40 -12.32
C ILE A 104 8.75 -4.34 -12.71
N THR A 105 9.78 -4.42 -11.87
CA THR A 105 10.93 -5.29 -12.11
C THR A 105 10.54 -6.76 -11.88
N PRO A 106 10.53 -7.62 -12.91
CA PRO A 106 10.33 -9.05 -12.71
C PRO A 106 11.51 -9.64 -11.95
N ARG A 107 11.24 -10.57 -11.03
CA ARG A 107 12.27 -11.31 -10.29
C ARG A 107 12.16 -12.79 -10.62
N THR A 108 13.30 -13.45 -10.81
CA THR A 108 13.39 -14.91 -10.97
C THR A 108 13.92 -15.54 -9.69
N LEU A 109 13.36 -16.69 -9.32
CA LEU A 109 13.85 -17.45 -8.18
C LEU A 109 15.17 -18.14 -8.56
N SER A 110 16.20 -17.97 -7.74
CA SER A 110 17.43 -18.73 -7.86
C SER A 110 17.23 -20.12 -7.25
N SER A 111 17.53 -21.18 -8.00
CA SER A 111 17.53 -22.56 -7.48
C SER A 111 18.50 -22.73 -6.30
N TYR A 112 19.55 -21.93 -6.22
CA TYR A 112 20.47 -21.90 -5.08
C TYR A 112 19.82 -21.34 -3.81
N ALA A 113 18.88 -20.40 -3.92
CA ALA A 113 18.17 -19.85 -2.75
C ALA A 113 17.25 -20.91 -2.09
N LEU A 114 16.85 -21.93 -2.85
CA LEU A 114 16.06 -23.08 -2.38
C LEU A 114 16.94 -24.26 -1.94
N SER A 115 18.27 -24.10 -1.93
CA SER A 115 19.19 -25.16 -1.50
C SER A 115 19.26 -25.25 0.03
N PHE A 116 18.29 -25.93 0.62
CA PHE A 116 18.36 -26.28 2.04
C PHE A 116 19.50 -27.29 2.24
N LYS A 117 20.54 -26.91 2.99
CA LYS A 117 21.68 -27.80 3.29
C LYS A 117 21.20 -28.99 4.11
N SER A 118 21.00 -30.15 3.48
CA SER A 118 20.84 -31.43 4.19
C SER A 118 22.01 -32.37 3.85
N LYS A 119 22.67 -32.90 4.88
CA LYS A 119 23.74 -33.91 4.73
C LYS A 119 23.19 -35.31 4.36
N HIS A 120 21.89 -35.57 4.51
CA HIS A 120 21.24 -36.83 4.13
C HIS A 120 19.77 -36.63 3.74
N GLN A 121 19.35 -37.32 2.67
CA GLN A 121 18.00 -37.86 2.38
C GLN A 121 16.78 -37.04 2.81
N SER A 122 16.09 -36.44 1.83
CA SER A 122 14.78 -35.74 1.93
C SER A 122 14.72 -34.52 2.88
N ILE A 123 14.34 -33.37 2.34
CA ILE A 123 14.08 -32.16 3.13
C ILE A 123 12.76 -32.37 3.88
N LYS A 124 12.80 -32.30 5.21
CA LYS A 124 11.60 -32.33 6.05
C LYS A 124 10.96 -30.94 6.07
N TYR A 125 9.64 -30.90 5.89
CA TYR A 125 8.83 -29.70 6.04
C TYR A 125 7.60 -30.01 6.89
N LYS A 126 7.13 -29.03 7.67
CA LYS A 126 5.93 -29.17 8.50
C LYS A 126 5.21 -27.83 8.63
N ALA A 127 3.90 -27.83 8.38
CA ALA A 127 3.02 -26.74 8.75
C ALA A 127 2.68 -26.81 10.24
N LYS A 128 2.68 -25.66 10.93
CA LYS A 128 2.24 -25.51 12.31
C LYS A 128 1.09 -24.50 12.33
N GLY A 129 -0.15 -25.01 12.34
CA GLY A 129 -1.33 -24.17 12.27
C GLY A 129 -1.41 -23.43 10.93
N THR A 130 -1.81 -22.16 10.97
CA THR A 130 -1.96 -21.28 9.81
C THR A 130 -0.80 -20.31 9.62
N ASP A 131 0.09 -20.21 10.61
CA ASP A 131 0.99 -19.06 10.75
C ASP A 131 2.47 -19.45 10.58
N LEU A 132 2.79 -20.74 10.41
CA LEU A 132 4.19 -21.13 10.31
C LEU A 132 4.42 -22.38 9.48
N ILE A 133 5.45 -22.31 8.63
CA ILE A 133 6.03 -23.45 7.93
C ILE A 133 7.49 -23.61 8.37
N ALA A 134 7.82 -24.77 8.94
CA ALA A 134 9.19 -25.15 9.23
C ALA A 134 9.78 -25.96 8.08
N ILE A 135 10.91 -25.55 7.51
CA ILE A 135 11.62 -26.25 6.43
C ILE A 135 13.08 -26.48 6.87
N ALA A 136 13.47 -27.74 7.04
CA ALA A 136 14.75 -28.11 7.64
C ALA A 136 15.00 -27.39 8.99
N GLN A 137 15.88 -26.39 9.03
CA GLN A 137 16.18 -25.58 10.22
C GLN A 137 15.54 -24.18 10.17
N GLU A 138 14.96 -23.80 9.04
CA GLU A 138 14.34 -22.50 8.81
C GLU A 138 12.88 -22.51 9.26
N GLN A 139 12.40 -21.36 9.71
CA GLN A 139 11.00 -21.11 10.02
C GLN A 139 10.52 -19.93 9.18
N LEU A 140 9.42 -20.12 8.47
CA LEU A 140 8.75 -19.14 7.65
C LEU A 140 7.42 -18.81 8.31
N ASP A 141 7.25 -17.55 8.69
CA ASP A 141 5.97 -16.94 9.10
C ASP A 141 5.13 -16.69 7.84
#